data_AF-A0AAJ2P7K3-F1
#
_entry.id   AF-A0AAJ2P7K3-F1
#
_cell.length_a   1.000
_cell.length_b   1.000
_cell.length_c   1.000
_cell.angle_alpha   90.00
_cell.angle_beta   90.00
_cell.angle_gamma   90.00
#
_symmetry.space_group_name_H-M   'P 1'
#
loop_
_entity.id
_entity.type
_entity.pdbx_description
1 polymer ?
#
loop_
_entity_poly.entity_id
_entity_poly.type
_entity_poly.pdbx_seq_one_letter_code
_entity_poly.pdbx_strand_id
1 'polypeptide(L)'
;MAIKDSIKLKEFSPFKGFVFDSLVEEIKAIPVIIFHDTENDHYYYIKARDARLDDGELNDPFDGEILIPKSDKPNTLFTKDSYLDCSRVFYIGDSELQELIKNHPKTEILDSKELEFSQAEKMFNKIYEFTTSQPAYIVISSVSYDSKTKQTKSKVWYASDQHLNNDYKTIW
;
A
#
# COMPACT_ATOMS: atom_id res chain seq x y z
N MET A 1 -27.41 9.32 1.40
CA MET A 1 -26.42 10.41 1.56
C MET A 1 -25.18 9.97 0.81
N ALA A 2 -24.80 10.66 -0.26
CA ALA A 2 -23.79 10.16 -1.18
C ALA A 2 -22.40 10.30 -0.54
N ILE A 3 -21.65 9.19 -0.49
CA ILE A 3 -20.22 9.12 -0.08
C ILE A 3 -19.36 10.16 -0.83
N LYS A 4 -19.87 10.66 -1.96
CA LYS A 4 -19.28 11.65 -2.86
C LYS A 4 -18.94 13.01 -2.23
N ASP A 5 -19.63 13.43 -1.17
CA ASP A 5 -19.49 14.81 -0.65
C ASP A 5 -18.60 14.95 0.59
N SER A 6 -18.10 13.84 1.16
CA SER A 6 -17.46 13.87 2.50
C SER A 6 -15.99 13.47 2.56
N ILE A 7 -15.33 13.16 1.43
CA ILE A 7 -13.90 12.87 1.46
C ILE A 7 -13.21 13.58 0.29
N LYS A 8 -12.56 14.72 0.57
CA LYS A 8 -11.51 15.24 -0.33
C LYS A 8 -10.32 14.28 -0.22
N LEU A 9 -10.41 13.15 -0.92
CA LEU A 9 -9.30 12.23 -1.07
C LEU A 9 -8.16 13.02 -1.73
N LYS A 10 -7.03 13.18 -1.03
CA LYS A 10 -5.81 13.68 -1.67
C LYS A 10 -5.41 12.72 -2.78
N GLU A 11 -4.72 13.26 -3.77
CA GLU A 11 -4.16 12.48 -4.88
C GLU A 11 -3.31 11.32 -4.36
N PHE A 12 -3.45 10.20 -5.04
CA PHE A 12 -2.69 8.98 -4.80
C PHE A 12 -1.21 9.24 -5.14
N SER A 13 -0.30 8.85 -4.26
CA SER A 13 1.13 9.11 -4.46
C SER A 13 1.99 7.91 -4.01
N PRO A 14 2.67 7.21 -4.93
CA PRO A 14 3.56 6.11 -4.59
C PRO A 14 4.96 6.60 -4.21
N PHE A 15 5.66 5.82 -3.39
CA PHE A 15 7.07 6.03 -3.04
C PHE A 15 7.79 4.68 -2.96
N LYS A 16 9.14 4.66 -2.97
CA LYS A 16 9.93 3.41 -2.98
C LYS A 16 10.38 2.97 -1.59
N GLY A 17 10.16 1.68 -1.30
CA GLY A 17 10.93 0.85 -0.38
C GLY A 17 10.88 1.20 1.09
N PHE A 18 9.78 0.87 1.79
CA PHE A 18 9.63 0.86 3.26
C PHE A 18 8.39 0.03 3.69
N VAL A 19 8.19 -1.14 3.06
CA VAL A 19 7.02 -1.99 3.32
C VAL A 19 7.43 -3.15 4.21
N PHE A 20 6.56 -3.53 5.13
CA PHE A 20 6.79 -4.62 6.06
C PHE A 20 5.70 -5.68 5.92
N ASP A 21 6.02 -6.93 6.21
CA ASP A 21 5.01 -7.96 6.38
C ASP A 21 4.37 -7.92 7.79
N SER A 22 3.50 -8.90 8.10
CA SER A 22 2.88 -8.98 9.43
C SER A 22 3.83 -9.46 10.54
N LEU A 23 5.03 -9.93 10.18
CA LEU A 23 6.11 -10.29 11.09
C LEU A 23 7.09 -9.13 11.32
N VAL A 24 6.81 -7.96 10.73
CA VAL A 24 7.65 -6.74 10.78
C VAL A 24 8.95 -6.92 9.99
N GLU A 25 8.99 -7.85 9.05
CA GLU A 25 10.12 -8.05 8.14
C GLU A 25 9.99 -7.12 6.93
N GLU A 26 11.07 -6.45 6.55
CA GLU A 26 11.07 -5.57 5.39
C GLU A 26 10.94 -6.37 4.10
N ILE A 27 10.00 -5.98 3.23
CA ILE A 27 9.76 -6.63 1.96
C ILE A 27 9.94 -5.65 0.80
N LYS A 28 10.43 -6.18 -0.32
CA LYS A 28 10.61 -5.40 -1.55
C LYS A 28 9.26 -5.19 -2.25
N ALA A 29 8.63 -4.07 -1.96
CA ALA A 29 7.41 -3.64 -2.62
C ALA A 29 7.37 -2.13 -2.84
N ILE A 30 6.39 -1.67 -3.60
CA ILE A 30 6.14 -0.25 -3.89
C ILE A 30 5.01 0.22 -2.99
N PRO A 31 5.28 1.04 -1.96
CA PRO A 31 4.25 1.77 -1.22
C PRO A 31 3.38 2.63 -2.13
N VAL A 32 2.09 2.61 -1.85
CA VAL A 32 1.05 3.23 -2.64
C VAL A 32 0.08 3.96 -1.71
N ILE A 33 0.15 5.29 -1.61
CA ILE A 33 -0.75 6.09 -0.78
C ILE A 33 -2.16 6.06 -1.38
N ILE A 34 -3.14 5.61 -0.59
CA ILE A 34 -4.54 5.46 -1.00
C ILE A 34 -5.48 6.45 -0.33
N PHE A 35 -5.08 7.00 0.82
CA PHE A 35 -5.91 7.92 1.58
C PHE A 35 -5.03 8.82 2.47
N HIS A 36 -5.41 10.09 2.61
CA HIS A 36 -4.82 11.00 3.59
C HIS A 36 -5.90 11.46 4.55
N ASP A 37 -5.74 11.07 5.81
CA ASP A 37 -6.55 11.54 6.92
C ASP A 37 -6.01 12.88 7.39
N THR A 38 -6.67 13.96 7.00
CA THR A 38 -6.32 15.33 7.40
C THR A 38 -6.68 15.65 8.85
N GLU A 39 -7.52 14.84 9.50
CA GLU A 39 -7.91 15.08 10.89
C GLU A 39 -6.86 14.54 11.86
N ASN A 40 -6.26 13.40 11.51
CA ASN A 40 -5.22 12.75 12.32
C ASN A 40 -3.81 12.88 11.73
N ASP A 41 -3.64 13.64 10.64
CA ASP A 41 -2.37 13.85 9.92
C ASP A 41 -1.64 12.54 9.54
N HIS A 42 -2.40 11.57 9.01
CA HIS A 42 -1.86 10.28 8.58
C HIS A 42 -2.06 10.03 7.09
N TYR A 43 -1.05 9.44 6.44
CA TYR A 43 -1.19 8.82 5.14
C TYR A 43 -1.39 7.33 5.30
N TYR A 44 -2.43 6.81 4.68
CA TYR A 44 -2.69 5.39 4.55
C TYR A 44 -2.20 4.93 3.20
N TYR A 45 -1.48 3.81 3.21
CA TYR A 45 -0.93 3.23 2.01
C TYR A 45 -1.03 1.72 2.03
N ILE A 46 -0.99 1.14 0.84
CA ILE A 46 -0.91 -0.31 0.62
C ILE A 46 0.32 -0.60 -0.23
N LYS A 47 0.56 -1.88 -0.55
CA LYS A 47 1.73 -2.27 -1.34
C LYS A 47 1.33 -2.72 -2.75
N ALA A 48 2.17 -2.37 -3.72
CA ALA A 48 2.12 -2.91 -5.06
C ALA A 48 3.38 -3.73 -5.36
N ARG A 49 3.23 -4.78 -6.16
CA ARG A 49 4.33 -5.57 -6.74
C ARG A 49 4.13 -5.76 -8.24
N ASP A 50 5.21 -6.06 -8.95
CA ASP A 50 5.13 -6.44 -10.37
C ASP A 50 4.23 -7.68 -10.49
N ALA A 51 3.27 -7.63 -11.42
CA ALA A 51 2.41 -8.78 -11.69
C ALA A 51 3.14 -9.86 -12.48
N ARG A 52 4.30 -9.54 -13.05
CA ARG A 52 5.10 -10.46 -13.85
C ARG A 52 6.32 -10.96 -13.09
N LEU A 53 6.69 -12.20 -13.36
CA LEU A 53 7.96 -12.80 -12.99
C LEU A 53 9.09 -12.23 -13.86
N ASP A 54 10.34 -12.53 -13.51
CA ASP A 54 11.52 -12.06 -14.24
C ASP A 54 11.57 -12.58 -15.70
N ASP A 55 10.92 -13.70 -15.98
CA ASP A 55 10.76 -14.30 -17.32
C ASP A 55 9.61 -13.67 -18.15
N GLY A 56 8.82 -12.79 -17.54
CA GLY A 56 7.70 -12.09 -18.16
C GLY A 56 6.33 -12.79 -18.05
N GLU A 57 6.27 -14.01 -17.48
CA GLU A 57 5.01 -14.69 -17.18
C GLU A 57 4.25 -13.96 -16.07
N LEU A 58 2.90 -14.04 -16.10
CA LEU A 58 2.09 -13.50 -15.00
C LEU A 58 2.28 -14.40 -13.78
N ASN A 59 2.66 -13.78 -12.66
CA ASN A 59 2.62 -14.44 -11.37
C ASN A 59 1.16 -14.59 -10.92
N ASP A 60 0.87 -15.61 -10.13
CA ASP A 60 -0.46 -15.80 -9.57
C ASP A 60 -0.75 -14.68 -8.55
N PRO A 61 -1.92 -14.04 -8.60
CA PRO A 61 -2.37 -13.19 -7.50
C PRO A 61 -2.77 -14.07 -6.32
N PHE A 62 -2.56 -13.59 -5.10
CA PHE A 62 -3.30 -14.14 -3.97
C PHE A 62 -4.63 -13.40 -3.80
N ASP A 63 -5.57 -13.96 -3.04
CA ASP A 63 -6.94 -13.43 -2.89
C ASP A 63 -7.00 -11.94 -2.52
N GLY A 64 -5.97 -11.48 -1.79
CA GLY A 64 -5.76 -10.12 -1.34
C GLY A 64 -5.49 -9.09 -2.44
N GLU A 65 -5.15 -9.54 -3.64
CA GLU A 65 -4.61 -8.69 -4.69
C GLU A 65 -5.62 -8.38 -5.80
N ILE A 66 -5.54 -7.16 -6.30
CA ILE A 66 -6.21 -6.76 -7.55
C ILE A 66 -5.16 -6.47 -8.62
N LEU A 67 -5.47 -6.83 -9.86
CA LEU A 67 -4.65 -6.48 -11.01
C LEU A 67 -4.90 -5.02 -11.41
N ILE A 68 -3.83 -4.23 -11.43
CA ILE A 68 -3.77 -2.92 -12.05
C ILE A 68 -3.00 -3.08 -13.37
N PRO A 69 -3.68 -2.98 -14.53
CA PRO A 69 -3.02 -3.05 -15.83
C PRO A 69 -2.00 -1.93 -15.98
N LYS A 70 -0.99 -2.18 -16.81
CA LYS A 70 -0.10 -1.11 -17.25
C LYS A 70 -0.91 0.03 -17.87
N SER A 71 -0.44 1.25 -17.67
CA SER A 71 -0.97 2.45 -18.29
C SER A 71 0.06 3.05 -19.24
N ASP A 72 -0.39 3.50 -20.39
CA ASP A 72 0.45 4.21 -21.37
C ASP A 72 0.42 5.74 -21.13
N LYS A 73 -0.29 6.20 -20.09
CA LYS A 73 -0.32 7.63 -19.73
C LYS A 73 1.08 8.08 -19.29
N PRO A 74 1.52 9.29 -19.70
CA PRO A 74 2.78 9.84 -19.23
C PRO A 74 2.74 9.96 -17.71
N ASN A 75 3.90 9.81 -17.07
CA ASN A 75 4.06 9.94 -15.62
C ASN A 75 3.16 9.01 -14.79
N THR A 76 2.83 7.80 -15.25
CA THR A 76 2.06 6.79 -14.48
C THR A 76 2.93 5.90 -13.57
N LEU A 77 2.36 5.33 -12.50
CA LEU A 77 3.06 4.37 -11.62
C LEU A 77 3.18 3.02 -12.28
N PHE A 78 2.05 2.60 -12.82
CA PHE A 78 1.83 1.27 -13.35
C PHE A 78 2.32 1.27 -14.79
N THR A 79 3.64 1.42 -14.98
CA THR A 79 4.29 1.26 -16.30
C THR A 79 4.35 -0.22 -16.72
N LYS A 80 4.04 -1.11 -15.79
CA LYS A 80 3.83 -2.53 -15.97
C LYS A 80 2.55 -2.96 -15.26
N ASP A 81 2.02 -4.10 -15.67
CA ASP A 81 0.96 -4.78 -14.94
C ASP A 81 1.43 -5.02 -13.50
N SER A 82 0.62 -4.65 -12.51
CA SER A 82 1.00 -4.73 -11.11
C SER A 82 -0.13 -5.30 -10.27
N TYR A 83 0.21 -6.06 -9.24
CA TYR A 83 -0.76 -6.46 -8.22
C TYR A 83 -0.71 -5.51 -7.04
N LEU A 84 -1.90 -5.08 -6.61
CA LEU A 84 -2.10 -4.18 -5.49
C LEU A 84 -2.73 -4.95 -4.33
N ASP A 85 -2.02 -5.05 -3.21
CA ASP A 85 -2.43 -5.82 -2.04
C ASP A 85 -3.43 -5.02 -1.19
N CYS A 86 -4.69 -5.40 -1.27
CA CYS A 86 -5.80 -4.81 -0.52
C CYS A 86 -6.01 -5.45 0.86
N SER A 87 -5.22 -6.47 1.23
CA SER A 87 -5.30 -7.17 2.51
C SER A 87 -4.35 -6.61 3.57
N ARG A 88 -3.47 -5.65 3.23
CA ARG A 88 -2.54 -5.01 4.18
C ARG A 88 -2.60 -3.50 4.06
N VAL A 89 -3.05 -2.84 5.12
CA VAL A 89 -3.12 -1.37 5.20
C VAL A 89 -2.09 -0.87 6.19
N PHE A 90 -1.24 0.04 5.72
CA PHE A 90 -0.24 0.73 6.52
C PHE A 90 -0.67 2.17 6.72
N TYR A 91 -0.24 2.80 7.81
CA TYR A 91 -0.35 4.24 7.97
C TYR A 91 0.92 4.84 8.57
N ILE A 92 1.25 6.06 8.17
CA ILE A 92 2.42 6.84 8.62
C ILE A 92 2.01 8.29 8.85
N GLY A 93 2.56 8.94 9.89
CA GLY A 93 2.29 10.35 10.15
C GLY A 93 2.88 11.25 9.05
N ASP A 94 2.22 12.37 8.72
CA ASP A 94 2.68 13.32 7.69
C ASP A 94 4.11 13.78 7.98
N SER A 95 4.39 14.24 9.21
CA SER A 95 5.74 14.68 9.58
C SER A 95 6.81 13.60 9.41
N GLU A 96 6.49 12.34 9.75
CA GLU A 96 7.42 11.21 9.63
C GLU A 96 7.65 10.85 8.17
N LEU A 97 6.59 10.87 7.34
CA LEU A 97 6.71 10.67 5.90
C LEU A 97 7.57 11.77 5.28
N GLN A 98 7.32 13.05 5.60
CA GLN A 98 8.12 14.17 5.11
C GLN A 98 9.61 14.05 5.51
N GLU A 99 9.88 13.67 6.77
CA GLU A 99 11.25 13.42 7.24
C GLU A 99 11.90 12.25 6.50
N LEU A 100 11.16 11.16 6.26
CA LEU A 100 11.60 10.00 5.50
C LEU A 100 12.01 10.42 4.08
N ILE A 101 11.13 11.12 3.35
CA ILE A 101 11.39 11.57 1.97
C ILE A 101 12.62 12.47 1.91
N LYS A 102 12.72 13.43 2.84
CA LYS A 102 13.86 14.36 2.92
C LYS A 102 15.19 13.62 3.13
N ASN A 103 15.19 12.54 3.91
CA ASN A 103 16.40 11.76 4.19
C ASN A 103 16.69 10.68 3.14
N HIS A 104 15.73 10.38 2.28
CA HIS A 104 15.87 9.46 1.17
C HIS A 104 15.56 10.18 -0.15
N PRO A 105 16.45 11.06 -0.65
CA PRO A 105 16.17 11.88 -1.84
C PRO A 105 16.03 11.06 -3.15
N LYS A 106 16.36 9.76 -3.12
CA LYS A 106 16.07 8.81 -4.22
C LYS A 106 14.63 8.28 -4.17
N THR A 107 13.94 8.48 -3.06
CA THR A 107 12.52 8.20 -2.87
C THR A 107 11.75 9.36 -3.50
N GLU A 108 11.40 9.16 -4.76
CA GLU A 108 10.55 10.08 -5.50
C GLU A 108 9.10 9.81 -5.07
N ILE A 109 8.45 10.78 -4.40
CA ILE A 109 7.00 10.81 -4.40
C ILE A 109 6.58 11.28 -5.78
N LEU A 110 5.75 10.47 -6.43
CA LEU A 110 5.25 10.80 -7.74
C LEU A 110 3.82 11.31 -7.59
N ASP A 111 3.67 12.62 -7.41
CA ASP A 111 2.39 13.26 -7.08
C ASP A 111 1.31 13.06 -8.17
N SER A 112 1.68 12.80 -9.44
CA SER A 112 0.76 12.85 -10.59
C SER A 112 0.25 11.49 -11.11
N LYS A 113 0.11 10.48 -10.24
CA LYS A 113 -0.16 9.09 -10.65
C LYS A 113 -1.56 8.61 -10.27
N GLU A 114 -2.58 9.15 -10.91
CA GLU A 114 -3.96 8.78 -10.62
C GLU A 114 -4.33 7.37 -11.13
N LEU A 115 -4.95 6.57 -10.25
CA LEU A 115 -5.74 5.41 -10.65
C LEU A 115 -7.02 5.88 -11.34
N GLU A 116 -7.46 5.13 -12.35
CA GLU A 116 -8.81 5.32 -12.90
C GLU A 116 -9.85 5.11 -11.81
N PHE A 117 -10.97 5.83 -11.87
CA PHE A 117 -12.06 5.70 -10.88
C PHE A 117 -12.48 4.23 -10.67
N SER A 118 -12.60 3.45 -11.74
CA SER A 118 -12.98 2.03 -11.67
C SER A 118 -11.92 1.15 -10.99
N GLN A 119 -10.65 1.55 -11.03
CA GLN A 119 -9.56 0.86 -10.32
C GLN A 119 -9.58 1.23 -8.84
N ALA A 120 -9.77 2.50 -8.52
CA ALA A 120 -9.93 2.97 -7.14
C ALA A 120 -11.16 2.34 -6.47
N GLU A 121 -12.29 2.27 -7.17
CA GLU A 121 -13.50 1.62 -6.68
C GLU A 121 -13.27 0.14 -6.38
N LYS A 122 -12.60 -0.60 -7.28
CA LYS A 122 -12.24 -2.01 -7.05
C LYS A 122 -11.34 -2.17 -5.82
N MET A 123 -10.34 -1.32 -5.66
CA MET A 123 -9.44 -1.33 -4.51
C MET A 123 -10.19 -1.13 -3.21
N PHE A 124 -10.98 -0.07 -3.09
CA PHE A 124 -11.73 0.21 -1.85
C PHE A 124 -12.79 -0.84 -1.55
N ASN A 125 -13.47 -1.37 -2.57
CA ASN A 125 -14.42 -2.48 -2.39
C ASN A 125 -13.72 -3.74 -1.86
N LYS A 126 -12.50 -4.04 -2.33
CA LYS A 126 -11.73 -5.19 -1.86
C LYS A 126 -11.26 -5.02 -0.40
N ILE A 127 -10.78 -3.83 -0.05
CA ILE A 127 -10.43 -3.50 1.34
C ILE A 127 -11.67 -3.62 2.25
N TYR A 128 -12.82 -3.12 1.78
CA TYR A 128 -14.08 -3.21 2.52
C TYR A 128 -14.53 -4.66 2.72
N GLU A 129 -14.44 -5.49 1.68
CA GLU A 129 -14.72 -6.93 1.76
C GLU A 129 -13.91 -7.61 2.87
N PHE A 130 -12.60 -7.37 2.92
CA PHE A 130 -11.71 -7.99 3.91
C PHE A 130 -11.86 -7.47 5.33
N THR A 131 -12.21 -6.19 5.50
CA THR A 131 -12.48 -5.61 6.82
C THR A 131 -13.81 -6.08 7.39
N THR A 132 -14.74 -6.53 6.55
CA THR A 132 -16.10 -6.93 6.96
C THR A 132 -16.37 -8.43 6.85
N SER A 133 -15.45 -9.22 6.29
CA SER A 133 -15.57 -10.67 6.22
C SER A 133 -15.54 -11.32 7.61
N GLN A 134 -16.06 -12.54 7.71
CA GLN A 134 -16.02 -13.35 8.93
C GLN A 134 -15.33 -14.69 8.66
N PRO A 135 -14.11 -14.91 9.17
CA PRO A 135 -13.24 -13.95 9.87
C PRO A 135 -12.71 -12.85 8.92
N ALA A 136 -12.28 -11.72 9.48
CA ALA A 136 -11.64 -10.66 8.70
C ALA A 136 -10.32 -11.16 8.10
N TYR A 137 -9.99 -10.77 6.87
CA TYR A 137 -8.72 -11.12 6.20
C TYR A 137 -7.89 -9.86 5.94
N ILE A 138 -7.39 -9.24 7.02
CA ILE A 138 -6.64 -7.99 6.91
C ILE A 138 -5.47 -7.89 7.89
N VAL A 139 -4.48 -7.08 7.54
CA VAL A 139 -3.41 -6.56 8.42
C VAL A 139 -3.48 -5.04 8.47
N ILE A 140 -3.34 -4.50 9.68
CA ILE A 140 -3.24 -3.06 9.93
C ILE A 140 -1.94 -2.79 10.68
N SER A 141 -1.11 -1.90 10.12
CA SER A 141 0.20 -1.56 10.68
C SER A 141 0.45 -0.06 10.69
N SER A 142 1.06 0.46 11.76
CA SER A 142 1.65 1.80 11.75
C SER A 142 3.10 1.73 11.34
N VAL A 143 3.57 2.70 10.58
CA VAL A 143 4.97 2.87 10.21
C VAL A 143 5.45 4.20 10.75
N SER A 144 6.64 4.18 11.36
CA SER A 144 7.30 5.33 11.97
C SER A 144 8.71 5.47 11.43
N TYR A 145 9.20 6.70 11.32
CA TYR A 145 10.57 7.00 10.89
C TYR A 145 11.30 7.80 11.96
N ASP A 146 12.44 7.28 12.41
CA ASP A 146 13.32 7.96 13.36
C ASP A 146 14.45 8.67 12.61
N SER A 147 14.38 10.01 12.52
CA SER A 147 15.39 10.81 11.84
C SER A 147 16.77 10.81 12.50
N LYS A 148 16.89 10.46 13.78
CA LYS A 148 18.19 10.36 14.47
C LYS A 148 18.90 9.07 14.09
N THR A 149 18.17 7.95 14.11
CA THR A 149 18.74 6.64 13.79
C THR A 149 18.69 6.31 12.30
N LYS A 150 17.89 7.07 11.53
CA LYS A 150 17.57 6.83 10.11
C LYS A 150 16.97 5.45 9.88
N GLN A 151 16.19 4.98 10.85
CA GLN A 151 15.54 3.68 10.81
C GLN A 151 14.03 3.86 10.66
N THR A 152 13.46 3.11 9.73
CA THR A 152 12.01 2.92 9.64
C THR A 152 11.62 1.71 10.48
N LYS A 153 10.50 1.81 11.18
CA LYS A 153 9.94 0.72 11.99
C LYS A 153 8.48 0.56 11.66
N SER A 154 8.01 -0.69 11.71
CA SER A 154 6.59 -1.01 11.62
C SER A 154 6.11 -1.60 12.94
N LYS A 155 4.83 -1.35 13.26
CA LYS A 155 4.12 -1.97 14.37
C LYS A 155 2.79 -2.47 13.84
N VAL A 156 2.60 -3.78 13.92
CA VAL A 156 1.34 -4.44 13.56
C VAL A 156 0.34 -4.26 14.70
N TRP A 157 -0.81 -3.67 14.40
CA TRP A 157 -1.92 -3.49 15.34
C TRP A 157 -2.89 -4.66 15.28
N TYR A 158 -3.09 -5.19 14.09
CA TYR A 158 -3.96 -6.32 13.84
C TYR A 158 -3.42 -7.12 12.66
N ALA A 159 -3.48 -8.45 12.75
CA ALA A 159 -3.30 -9.35 11.63
C ALA A 159 -4.24 -10.54 11.82
N SER A 160 -5.00 -10.88 10.79
CA SER A 160 -5.83 -12.08 10.82
C SER A 160 -4.98 -13.36 10.88
N ASP A 161 -5.48 -14.41 11.52
CA ASP A 161 -4.78 -15.70 11.62
C ASP A 161 -4.46 -16.28 10.24
N GLN A 162 -5.39 -16.16 9.29
CA GLN A 162 -5.19 -16.63 7.92
C GLN A 162 -4.04 -15.89 7.24
N HIS A 163 -3.92 -14.59 7.47
CA HIS A 163 -2.85 -13.79 6.90
C HIS A 163 -1.50 -14.06 7.55
N LEU A 164 -1.46 -14.16 8.88
CA LEU A 164 -0.26 -14.59 9.62
C LEU A 164 0.22 -15.96 9.15
N ASN A 165 -0.69 -16.92 8.99
CA ASN A 165 -0.37 -18.24 8.48
C ASN A 165 0.22 -18.22 7.06
N ASN A 166 -0.16 -17.24 6.23
CA ASN A 166 0.44 -17.06 4.91
C ASN A 166 1.86 -16.51 5.03
N ASP A 167 2.08 -15.48 5.84
CA ASP A 167 3.44 -14.93 6.05
C ASP A 167 4.39 -15.99 6.64
N TYR A 168 3.93 -16.86 7.57
CA TYR A 168 4.75 -17.98 8.06
C TYR A 168 5.11 -19.03 7.00
N LYS A 169 4.28 -19.19 5.97
CA LYS A 169 4.52 -20.16 4.88
C LYS A 169 5.41 -19.59 3.78
N THR A 170 5.36 -18.27 3.59
CA THR A 170 6.07 -17.56 2.54
C THR A 170 7.26 -16.84 3.15
N ILE A 171 8.39 -17.54 3.28
CA ILE A 171 9.68 -16.87 3.50
C ILE A 171 10.03 -16.22 2.15
N TRP A 172 9.86 -14.90 2.05
CA TRP A 172 10.15 -14.11 0.84
C TRP A 172 11.66 -14.02 0.56
#